data_AF-A0A485MCB7-F1
#
_entry.id   AF-A0A485MCB7-F1
#
_cell.length_a   1.000
_cell.length_b   1.000
_cell.length_c   1.000
_cell.angle_alpha   90.00
_cell.angle_beta   90.00
_cell.angle_gamma   90.00
#
_symmetry.space_group_name_H-M   'P 1'
#
loop_
_entity.id
_entity.type
_entity.pdbx_description
1 polymer ?
#
loop_
_entity_poly.entity_id
_entity_poly.type
_entity_poly.pdbx_seq_one_letter_code
_entity_poly.pdbx_strand_id
1 'polypeptide(L)'
;MSQSKHTEARELMCSGALLFFSHGQQNSAADLSMLVLESLEKAEVELRGGTVLVSVNPDLRQNLAKLFSLMDPNSPERVAFVSRALKWSSGGSGKLGHPRLHQLLALTLWKECPPTHPMLECLVHCGCPEARQGET
;
A
#
# COMPACT_ATOMS: atom_id res chain seq x y z
N MET A 1 14.23 -22.29 -9.40
CA MET A 1 14.71 -21.08 -10.10
C MET A 1 13.62 -20.01 -10.34
N SER A 2 12.35 -20.23 -9.96
CA SER A 2 11.26 -19.29 -10.30
C SER A 2 11.02 -18.21 -9.23
N GLN A 3 11.14 -18.54 -7.92
CA GLN A 3 10.82 -17.58 -6.84
C GLN A 3 11.78 -16.38 -6.71
N SER A 4 13.08 -16.55 -7.02
CA SER A 4 14.05 -15.44 -6.97
C SER A 4 13.75 -14.37 -8.01
N LYS A 5 13.36 -14.79 -9.22
CA LYS A 5 13.01 -13.89 -10.33
C LYS A 5 11.77 -13.05 -10.03
N HIS A 6 10.76 -13.60 -9.34
CA HIS A 6 9.58 -12.83 -8.94
C HIS A 6 9.92 -11.73 -7.93
N THR A 7 10.89 -11.97 -7.05
CA THR A 7 11.33 -10.97 -6.07
C THR A 7 12.14 -9.87 -6.75
N GLU A 8 13.12 -10.22 -7.58
CA GLU A 8 13.92 -9.25 -8.35
C GLU A 8 13.07 -8.39 -9.29
N ALA A 9 12.13 -9.02 -10.02
CA ALA A 9 11.21 -8.29 -10.89
C ALA A 9 10.36 -7.29 -10.10
N ARG A 10 9.88 -7.66 -8.91
CA ARG A 10 9.09 -6.78 -8.06
C ARG A 10 9.92 -5.61 -7.53
N GLU A 11 11.15 -5.85 -7.09
CA GLU A 11 12.06 -4.80 -6.65
C GLU A 11 12.37 -3.82 -7.78
N LEU A 12 12.59 -4.34 -8.99
CA LEU A 12 12.79 -3.53 -10.19
C LEU A 12 11.54 -2.68 -10.50
N MET A 13 10.34 -3.26 -10.47
CA MET A 13 9.09 -2.52 -10.71
C MET A 13 8.84 -1.45 -9.65
N CYS A 14 9.06 -1.76 -8.36
CA CYS A 14 8.99 -0.77 -7.27
C CYS A 14 9.98 0.38 -7.50
N SER A 15 11.23 0.07 -7.81
CA SER A 15 12.27 1.08 -8.06
C SER A 15 11.94 1.93 -9.27
N GLY A 16 11.44 1.32 -10.35
CA GLY A 16 10.97 2.02 -11.54
C GLY A 16 9.78 2.95 -11.28
N ALA A 17 8.81 2.51 -10.46
CA ALA A 17 7.68 3.35 -10.07
C ALA A 17 8.15 4.57 -9.27
N LEU A 18 9.04 4.39 -8.29
CA LEU A 18 9.64 5.49 -7.53
C LEU A 18 10.40 6.47 -8.43
N LEU A 19 11.13 5.96 -9.43
CA LEU A 19 11.81 6.79 -10.42
C LEU A 19 10.81 7.60 -11.24
N PHE A 20 9.75 6.99 -11.77
CA PHE A 20 8.72 7.71 -12.52
C PHE A 20 8.00 8.77 -11.68
N PHE A 21 7.69 8.49 -10.42
CA PHE A 21 7.15 9.51 -9.51
C PHE A 21 8.10 10.69 -9.35
N SER A 22 9.41 10.45 -9.23
CA SER A 22 10.41 11.53 -9.12
C SER A 22 10.51 12.43 -10.37
N HIS A 23 10.10 11.91 -11.53
CA HIS A 23 10.02 12.66 -12.78
C HIS A 23 8.61 13.19 -13.10
N GLY A 24 7.66 13.10 -12.17
CA GLY A 24 6.28 13.54 -12.37
C GLY A 24 5.47 12.68 -13.36
N GLN A 25 5.98 11.51 -13.75
CA GLN A 25 5.33 10.58 -14.67
C GLN A 25 4.28 9.73 -13.93
N GLN A 26 3.19 10.36 -13.49
CA GLN A 26 2.18 9.76 -12.61
C GLN A 26 1.55 8.49 -13.20
N ASN A 27 1.12 8.51 -14.46
CA ASN A 27 0.43 7.38 -15.09
C ASN A 27 1.34 6.15 -15.17
N SER A 28 2.56 6.30 -15.69
CA SER A 28 3.53 5.20 -15.78
C SER A 28 3.96 4.69 -14.40
N ALA A 29 4.08 5.58 -13.42
CA ALA A 29 4.37 5.20 -12.04
C ALA A 29 3.21 4.38 -11.43
N ALA A 30 1.96 4.79 -11.67
CA ALA A 30 0.77 4.08 -11.23
C ALA A 30 0.64 2.70 -11.90
N ASP A 31 0.90 2.61 -13.20
CA ASP A 31 0.90 1.34 -13.94
C ASP A 31 1.93 0.36 -13.35
N LEU A 32 3.17 0.80 -13.13
CA LEU A 32 4.18 -0.03 -12.47
C LEU A 32 3.78 -0.42 -11.05
N SER A 33 3.15 0.49 -10.29
CA SER A 33 2.65 0.21 -8.95
C SER A 33 1.56 -0.87 -8.96
N MET A 34 0.68 -0.88 -9.97
CA MET A 34 -0.31 -1.93 -10.17
C MET A 34 0.32 -3.27 -10.53
N LEU A 35 1.38 -3.27 -11.36
CA LEU A 35 2.13 -4.49 -11.68
C LEU A 35 2.86 -5.08 -10.47
N VAL A 36 3.33 -4.25 -9.53
CA VAL A 36 3.85 -4.72 -8.23
C VAL A 36 2.78 -5.52 -7.47
N LEU A 37 1.56 -5.00 -7.38
CA LEU A 37 0.44 -5.71 -6.74
C LEU A 37 0.07 -7.00 -7.47
N GLU A 38 0.00 -6.98 -8.80
CA GLU A 38 -0.28 -8.18 -9.58
C GLU A 38 0.79 -9.27 -9.37
N SER A 39 2.06 -8.87 -9.30
CA SER A 39 3.15 -9.78 -8.98
C SER A 39 3.03 -10.38 -7.58
N LEU A 40 2.62 -9.57 -6.59
CA LEU A 40 2.37 -10.04 -5.22
C LEU A 40 1.23 -11.07 -5.18
N GLU A 41 0.12 -10.80 -5.86
CA GLU A 41 -1.02 -11.70 -5.96
C GLU A 41 -0.65 -13.03 -6.61
N LYS A 42 0.11 -12.98 -7.73
CA LYS A 42 0.59 -14.19 -8.43
C LYS A 42 1.53 -15.02 -7.55
N ALA A 43 2.47 -14.37 -6.87
CA ALA A 43 3.39 -15.06 -5.95
C ALA A 43 2.63 -15.73 -4.80
N GLU A 44 1.56 -15.11 -4.31
CA GLU A 44 0.72 -15.67 -3.25
C GLU A 44 -0.12 -16.87 -3.73
N VAL A 45 -0.53 -16.89 -4.99
CA VAL A 45 -1.17 -18.05 -5.63
C VAL A 45 -0.20 -19.21 -5.78
N GLU A 46 1.03 -18.95 -6.22
CA GLU A 46 2.08 -19.99 -6.33
C GLU A 46 2.47 -20.57 -4.96
N LEU A 47 2.42 -19.75 -3.91
CA LEU A 47 2.73 -20.14 -2.54
C LEU A 47 1.55 -20.78 -1.80
N ARG A 48 0.37 -20.97 -2.41
CA ARG A 48 -0.83 -21.53 -1.75
C ARG A 48 -0.76 -23.06 -1.50
N GLY A 49 0.44 -23.65 -1.58
CA GLY A 49 0.81 -24.89 -0.89
C GLY A 49 1.53 -24.67 0.46
N GLY A 50 1.68 -23.42 0.90
CA GLY A 50 2.47 -23.01 2.06
C GLY A 50 2.18 -21.57 2.47
N THR A 51 0.99 -21.35 3.04
CA THR A 51 0.66 -20.17 3.85
C THR A 51 1.80 -19.92 4.85
N VAL A 52 2.49 -18.76 4.78
CA VAL A 52 3.20 -18.07 5.90
C VAL A 52 4.20 -16.98 5.43
N LEU A 53 4.58 -16.86 4.15
CA LEU A 53 5.63 -15.87 3.79
C LEU A 53 5.14 -14.41 3.68
N VAL A 54 3.87 -14.16 3.36
CA VAL A 54 3.36 -12.78 3.14
C VAL A 54 3.07 -12.02 4.44
N SER A 55 2.79 -12.73 5.55
CA SER A 55 2.55 -12.10 6.85
C SER A 55 3.81 -11.40 7.40
N VAL A 56 5.00 -11.91 7.04
CA VAL A 56 6.26 -11.64 7.75
C VAL A 56 7.07 -10.48 7.17
N ASN A 57 6.81 -10.00 5.95
CA ASN A 57 7.64 -8.92 5.39
C ASN A 57 6.99 -7.52 5.64
N PRO A 58 7.38 -6.80 6.73
CA PRO A 58 6.92 -5.43 6.98
C PRO A 58 7.27 -4.47 5.84
N ASP A 59 8.33 -4.74 5.09
CA ASP A 59 8.88 -3.85 4.06
C ASP A 59 7.93 -3.77 2.86
N LEU A 60 7.21 -4.85 2.52
CA LEU A 60 6.24 -4.83 1.42
C LEU A 60 5.07 -3.88 1.69
N ARG A 61 4.54 -3.89 2.92
CA ARG A 61 3.45 -2.98 3.32
C ARG A 61 3.91 -1.52 3.30
N GLN A 62 5.14 -1.27 3.76
CA GLN A 62 5.75 0.06 3.73
C GLN A 62 5.97 0.54 2.29
N ASN A 63 6.43 -0.34 1.39
CA ASN A 63 6.58 0.00 -0.02
C ASN A 63 5.24 0.36 -0.68
N LEU A 64 4.17 -0.40 -0.44
CA LEU A 64 2.84 -0.07 -0.96
C LEU A 64 2.33 1.27 -0.42
N ALA A 65 2.51 1.53 0.87
CA ALA A 65 2.14 2.82 1.47
C ALA A 65 2.97 3.98 0.90
N LYS A 66 4.25 3.76 0.61
CA LYS A 66 5.13 4.75 -0.04
C LYS A 66 4.65 5.06 -1.46
N LEU A 67 4.35 4.04 -2.26
CA LEU A 67 3.80 4.23 -3.61
C LEU A 67 2.49 5.03 -3.56
N PHE A 68 1.57 4.66 -2.66
CA PHE A 68 0.33 5.41 -2.44
C PHE A 68 0.57 6.89 -2.10
N SER A 69 1.54 7.18 -1.22
CA SER A 69 1.86 8.57 -0.82
C SER A 69 2.43 9.44 -1.94
N LEU A 70 2.87 8.84 -3.04
CA LEU A 70 3.44 9.53 -4.19
C LEU A 70 2.44 9.69 -5.35
N MET A 71 1.32 8.98 -5.30
CA MET A 71 0.25 9.09 -6.29
C MET A 71 -0.53 10.38 -6.10
N ASP A 72 -0.94 10.99 -7.22
CA ASP A 72 -1.83 12.15 -7.20
C ASP A 72 -3.11 11.84 -6.38
N PRO A 73 -3.42 12.65 -5.34
CA PRO A 73 -4.62 12.48 -4.50
C PRO A 73 -5.95 12.46 -5.25
N ASN A 74 -6.02 13.12 -6.40
CA ASN A 74 -7.24 13.24 -7.20
C ASN A 74 -7.31 12.21 -8.33
N SER A 75 -6.30 11.35 -8.47
CA SER A 75 -6.26 10.37 -9.55
C SER A 75 -7.16 9.16 -9.28
N PRO A 76 -7.92 8.68 -10.29
CA PRO A 76 -8.67 7.43 -10.17
C PRO A 76 -7.75 6.22 -9.98
N GLU A 77 -6.51 6.28 -10.48
CA GLU A 77 -5.49 5.24 -10.32
C GLU A 77 -5.18 5.01 -8.84
N ARG A 78 -5.10 6.07 -8.04
CA ARG A 78 -4.86 5.97 -6.59
C ARG A 78 -5.98 5.23 -5.86
N VAL A 79 -7.23 5.48 -6.23
CA VAL A 79 -8.41 4.78 -5.67
C VAL A 79 -8.40 3.29 -6.03
N ALA A 80 -8.08 2.98 -7.29
CA ALA A 80 -7.94 1.61 -7.77
C ALA A 80 -6.80 0.87 -7.05
N PHE A 81 -5.66 1.54 -6.88
CA PHE A 81 -4.48 0.99 -6.19
C PHE A 81 -4.79 0.64 -4.73
N VAL A 82 -5.41 1.55 -3.97
CA VAL A 82 -5.78 1.29 -2.55
C VAL A 82 -6.72 0.11 -2.44
N SER A 83 -7.76 0.07 -3.27
CA SER A 83 -8.77 -1.00 -3.24
C SER A 83 -8.12 -2.36 -3.47
N ARG A 84 -7.20 -2.45 -4.43
CA ARG A 84 -6.47 -3.68 -4.75
C ARG A 84 -5.44 -4.04 -3.66
N ALA A 85 -4.68 -3.07 -3.16
CA ALA A 85 -3.70 -3.27 -2.09
C ALA A 85 -4.35 -3.78 -0.79
N LEU A 86 -5.49 -3.21 -0.41
CA LEU A 86 -6.27 -3.67 0.75
C LEU A 86 -6.79 -5.09 0.56
N LYS A 87 -7.40 -5.36 -0.61
CA LYS A 87 -7.88 -6.72 -0.96
C LYS A 87 -6.74 -7.75 -0.89
N TRP A 88 -5.60 -7.45 -1.51
CA TRP A 88 -4.40 -8.29 -1.45
C TRP A 88 -3.96 -8.53 0.00
N SER A 89 -3.82 -7.46 0.79
CA SER A 89 -3.35 -7.56 2.18
C SER A 89 -4.27 -8.34 3.12
N SER A 90 -5.53 -8.59 2.74
CA SER A 90 -6.46 -9.40 3.51
C SER A 90 -6.10 -10.90 3.54
N GLY A 91 -5.23 -11.37 2.63
CA GLY A 91 -4.83 -12.77 2.53
C GLY A 91 -5.99 -13.75 2.34
N GLY A 92 -7.13 -13.29 1.80
CA GLY A 92 -8.33 -14.11 1.62
C GLY A 92 -9.13 -14.41 2.89
N SER A 93 -8.81 -13.77 4.02
CA SER A 93 -9.45 -14.00 5.32
C SER A 93 -10.87 -13.42 5.47
N GLY A 94 -11.45 -12.87 4.40
CA GLY A 94 -12.74 -12.16 4.43
C GLY A 94 -12.70 -10.80 5.15
N LYS A 95 -11.53 -10.38 5.65
CA LYS A 95 -11.31 -9.08 6.30
C LYS A 95 -11.11 -7.96 5.26
N LEU A 96 -11.41 -6.72 5.65
CA LEU A 96 -11.27 -5.53 4.79
C LEU A 96 -9.81 -5.09 4.52
N GLY A 97 -8.82 -5.95 4.78
CA GLY A 97 -7.39 -5.67 4.62
C GLY A 97 -6.58 -5.79 5.92
N HIS A 98 -5.26 -5.70 5.80
CA HIS A 98 -4.33 -5.83 6.94
C HIS A 98 -4.34 -4.56 7.80
N PRO A 99 -4.49 -4.64 9.14
CA PRO A 99 -4.58 -3.46 10.03
C PRO A 99 -3.42 -2.48 9.88
N ARG A 100 -2.18 -3.01 9.75
CA ARG A 100 -0.99 -2.16 9.56
C ARG A 100 -1.00 -1.39 8.24
N LEU A 101 -1.54 -1.95 7.16
CA LEU A 101 -1.62 -1.24 5.88
C LEU A 101 -2.66 -0.11 5.98
N HIS A 102 -3.83 -0.40 6.57
CA HIS A 102 -4.83 0.63 6.90
C HIS A 102 -4.24 1.80 7.66
N GLN A 103 -3.46 1.52 8.71
CA GLN A 103 -2.80 2.56 9.50
C GLN A 103 -1.86 3.43 8.67
N LEU A 104 -1.02 2.84 7.82
CA LEU A 104 -0.08 3.58 6.99
C LEU A 104 -0.80 4.48 5.98
N LEU A 105 -1.87 3.98 5.35
CA LEU A 105 -2.69 4.77 4.41
C LEU A 105 -3.40 5.93 5.12
N ALA A 106 -3.96 5.68 6.31
CA ALA A 106 -4.61 6.71 7.11
C ALA A 106 -3.64 7.84 7.51
N LEU A 107 -2.41 7.50 7.92
CA LEU A 107 -1.38 8.49 8.23
C LEU A 107 -0.98 9.33 7.02
N THR A 108 -0.90 8.73 5.83
CA THR A 108 -0.64 9.47 4.59
C THR A 108 -1.78 10.44 4.28
N LEU A 109 -3.03 9.98 4.33
CA LEU A 109 -4.21 10.83 4.09
C LEU A 109 -4.30 11.99 5.08
N TRP A 110 -4.01 11.74 6.35
CA TRP A 110 -3.96 12.77 7.39
C TRP A 110 -2.94 13.87 7.07
N LYS A 111 -1.78 13.52 6.51
CA LYS A 111 -0.74 14.50 6.13
C LYS A 111 -1.14 15.33 4.91
N GLU A 112 -1.85 14.74 3.96
CA GLU A 112 -2.26 15.40 2.71
C GLU A 112 -3.44 16.34 2.90
N CYS A 113 -4.34 16.00 3.81
CA CYS A 113 -5.48 16.81 4.18
C CYS A 113 -5.71 16.65 5.69
N PRO A 114 -5.01 17.42 6.54
CA PRO A 114 -5.26 17.42 7.97
C PRO A 114 -6.73 17.82 8.16
N PRO A 115 -7.56 16.96 8.77
CA PRO A 115 -8.99 17.15 8.69
C PRO A 115 -9.41 18.39 9.46
N THR A 116 -10.25 19.19 8.85
CA THR A 116 -11.31 19.82 9.64
C THR A 116 -12.12 18.68 10.26
N HIS A 117 -12.25 18.66 11.59
CA HIS A 117 -12.99 17.79 12.51
C HIS A 117 -13.45 16.33 12.18
N PRO A 118 -14.21 15.94 11.11
CA PRO A 118 -14.84 14.61 11.08
C PRO A 118 -13.93 13.40 10.80
N MET A 119 -12.73 13.57 10.23
CA MET A 119 -11.85 12.42 9.93
C MET A 119 -11.08 11.90 11.15
N LEU A 120 -11.13 12.61 12.29
CA LEU A 120 -10.56 12.17 13.57
C LEU A 120 -11.23 10.90 14.11
N GLU A 121 -12.53 10.70 13.88
CA GLU A 121 -13.24 9.54 14.43
C GLU A 121 -12.66 8.20 13.92
N CYS A 122 -12.23 8.16 12.65
CA CYS A 122 -11.58 6.98 12.07
C CYS A 122 -10.20 6.67 12.70
N LEU A 123 -9.41 7.68 13.05
CA LEU A 123 -8.09 7.49 13.68
C LEU A 123 -8.18 7.17 15.17
N VAL A 124 -9.15 7.75 15.88
CA VAL A 124 -9.43 7.44 17.28
C VAL A 124 -9.86 5.97 17.42
N HIS A 125 -10.64 5.45 16.46
CA HIS A 125 -11.03 4.04 16.44
C HIS A 125 -9.85 3.09 16.15
N CYS A 126 -8.79 3.57 15.48
CA CYS A 126 -7.59 2.79 15.18
C CYS A 126 -6.47 2.90 16.24
N GLY A 127 -6.63 3.68 17.32
CA GLY A 127 -5.66 3.76 18.41
C GLY A 127 -4.30 4.37 18.03
N CYS A 128 -4.25 5.30 17.08
CA CYS A 128 -2.99 5.95 16.67
C CYS A 128 -2.55 7.02 17.70
N PRO A 129 -1.32 6.95 18.25
CA PRO A 129 -0.85 7.91 19.26
C PRO A 129 -0.58 9.31 18.70
N GLU A 130 -0.32 9.44 17.40
CA GLU A 130 -0.09 10.71 16.71
C GLU A 130 -1.34 11.61 16.64
N ALA A 131 -2.55 11.03 16.77
CA ALA A 131 -3.80 11.79 16.73
C ALA A 131 -4.02 12.66 18.00
N ARG A 132 -3.30 12.42 19.10
CA ARG A 132 -3.44 13.17 20.36
C ARG A 132 -2.57 14.43 20.46
N GLN A 133 -1.68 14.67 19.50
CA GLN A 133 -0.74 15.80 19.58
C GLN A 133 -1.27 17.11 18.99
N GLY A 134 -2.52 17.12 18.47
CA GLY A 134 -3.17 18.30 17.89
C GLY A 134 -4.12 19.05 18.83
N GLU A 135 -4.27 18.62 20.09
CA GLU A 135 -5.13 19.25 21.09
C GLU A 135 -4.27 20.01 22.12
N THR A 136 -3.72 21.16 21.73
CA THR A 136 -3.23 22.19 22.67
C THR A 136 -3.47 23.58 22.11
#